data_AF-A0A1G9BD65-F1
#
_entry.id   AF-A0A1G9BD65-F1
#
_cell.length_a   1.000
_cell.length_b   1.000
_cell.length_c   1.000
_cell.angle_alpha   90.00
_cell.angle_beta   90.00
_cell.angle_gamma   90.00
#
_symmetry.space_group_name_H-M   'P 1'
#
loop_
_entity.id
_entity.type
_entity.pdbx_description
1 polymer ?
#
loop_
_entity_poly.entity_id
_entity_poly.type
_entity_poly.pdbx_seq_one_letter_code
_entity_poly.pdbx_strand_id
1 'polypeptide(L)'
;MTTITKRIIVGAVSFIVIFILAMTWFYPYSIFSLHKTYNYQPDPVMVDGYLKDVKEFKETFAKDLEEMESERPVDLTVERTQYVLPLFEQDWLISKDKLKMGKEDLDYMLSEVKSIRDTLLSMVEQGDYSKEQRGYLVLSIESLLSLEESIVDFQSSSFGSRKTLRIQFHNLHVAFMNNFMMFTTFYEVSQNEERAS
;
A
#
# COMPACT_ATOMS: atom_id res chain seq x y z
N MET A 1 -49.19 27.05 6.46
CA MET A 1 -48.66 25.69 6.17
C MET A 1 -49.70 24.65 6.56
N THR A 2 -50.26 23.90 5.62
CA THR A 2 -51.36 22.96 5.88
C THR A 2 -50.84 21.67 6.55
N THR A 3 -51.70 20.94 7.27
CA THR A 3 -51.38 19.64 7.88
C THR A 3 -50.89 18.61 6.85
N ILE A 4 -51.40 18.69 5.62
CA ILE A 4 -50.94 17.90 4.47
C ILE A 4 -49.49 18.24 4.11
N THR A 5 -49.16 19.54 4.02
CA THR A 5 -47.79 19.99 3.74
C THR A 5 -46.82 19.49 4.82
N LYS A 6 -47.21 19.54 6.10
CA LYS A 6 -46.38 19.02 7.20
C LYS A 6 -46.14 17.51 7.09
N ARG A 7 -47.16 16.72 6.74
CA ARG A 7 -47.02 15.26 6.57
C ARG A 7 -46.09 14.90 5.39
N ILE A 8 -46.18 15.63 4.28
CA ILE A 8 -45.29 15.43 3.13
C ILE A 8 -43.83 15.76 3.51
N ILE A 9 -43.61 16.88 4.20
CA ILE A 9 -42.26 17.27 4.66
C ILE A 9 -41.69 16.23 5.62
N VAL A 10 -42.47 15.77 6.61
CA VAL A 10 -42.03 14.73 7.55
C VAL A 10 -41.69 13.44 6.79
N GLY A 11 -42.54 13.01 5.85
CA GLY A 11 -42.27 11.83 5.03
C GLY A 11 -40.99 11.94 4.21
N ALA A 12 -40.76 13.10 3.57
CA ALA A 12 -39.55 13.35 2.79
C ALA A 12 -38.29 13.35 3.67
N VAL A 13 -38.34 14.00 4.84
CA VAL A 13 -37.22 14.00 5.80
C VAL A 13 -36.93 12.59 6.31
N SER A 14 -37.95 11.83 6.69
CA SER A 14 -37.79 10.43 7.13
C SER A 14 -37.15 9.57 6.03
N PHE A 15 -37.58 9.73 4.78
CA PHE A 15 -36.99 9.01 3.65
C PHE A 15 -35.52 9.37 3.44
N ILE A 16 -35.16 10.65 3.49
CA ILE A 16 -33.77 11.11 3.36
C ILE A 16 -32.89 10.52 4.47
N VAL A 17 -33.38 10.51 5.72
CA VAL A 17 -32.64 9.91 6.85
C VAL A 17 -32.40 8.42 6.63
N ILE A 18 -33.43 7.67 6.23
CA ILE A 18 -33.30 6.23 5.94
C ILE A 18 -32.32 6.00 4.79
N PHE A 19 -32.37 6.82 3.74
CA PHE A 19 -31.45 6.74 2.62
C PHE A 19 -30.00 6.97 3.05
N ILE A 20 -29.71 8.02 3.83
CA ILE A 20 -28.35 8.31 4.34
C ILE A 20 -27.84 7.17 5.21
N LEU A 21 -28.68 6.60 6.09
CA LEU A 21 -28.32 5.45 6.92
C LEU A 21 -28.02 4.22 6.08
N ALA A 22 -28.83 3.94 5.05
CA ALA A 22 -28.58 2.84 4.12
C ALA A 22 -27.26 3.05 3.35
N MET A 23 -27.02 4.25 2.83
CA MET A 23 -25.77 4.58 2.13
C MET A 23 -24.56 4.43 3.05
N THR A 24 -24.66 4.90 4.30
CA THR A 24 -23.60 4.74 5.32
C THR A 24 -23.30 3.28 5.63
N TRP A 25 -24.32 2.41 5.61
CA TRP A 25 -24.14 0.99 5.86
C TRP A 25 -23.54 0.25 4.66
N PHE A 26 -24.08 0.44 3.45
CA PHE A 26 -23.72 -0.36 2.28
C PHE A 26 -22.55 0.20 1.46
N TYR A 27 -22.39 1.52 1.43
CA TYR A 27 -21.46 2.23 0.54
C TYR A 27 -20.61 3.23 1.35
N PRO A 28 -19.60 2.77 2.11
CA PRO A 28 -18.86 3.61 3.06
C PRO A 28 -18.25 4.85 2.41
N TYR A 29 -17.74 4.74 1.19
CA TYR A 29 -17.10 5.86 0.48
C TYR A 29 -18.05 6.73 -0.35
N SER A 30 -19.35 6.46 -0.30
CA SER A 30 -20.35 7.30 -0.96
C SER A 30 -20.32 8.72 -0.42
N ILE A 31 -20.60 9.70 -1.28
CA ILE A 31 -20.80 11.10 -0.88
C ILE A 31 -21.94 11.26 0.13
N PHE A 32 -22.88 10.32 0.17
CA PHE A 32 -24.03 10.30 1.08
C PHE A 32 -23.76 9.54 2.39
N SER A 33 -22.58 8.93 2.55
CA SER A 33 -22.20 8.24 3.79
C SER A 33 -21.79 9.25 4.86
N LEU A 34 -22.26 9.06 6.10
CA LEU A 34 -21.82 9.85 7.25
C LEU A 34 -20.37 9.54 7.65
N HIS A 35 -19.93 8.30 7.49
CA HIS A 35 -18.59 7.85 7.83
C HIS A 35 -17.90 7.29 6.59
N LYS A 36 -16.99 8.08 6.02
CA LYS A 36 -16.23 7.75 4.80
C LYS A 36 -15.04 6.84 5.07
N THR A 37 -15.25 5.83 5.90
CA THR A 37 -14.21 4.90 6.37
C THR A 37 -14.68 3.47 6.23
N TYR A 38 -13.79 2.59 5.81
CA TYR A 38 -13.99 1.15 5.78
C TYR A 38 -13.12 0.51 6.85
N ASN A 39 -13.68 -0.45 7.58
CA ASN A 39 -12.89 -1.19 8.57
C ASN A 39 -12.28 -2.40 7.87
N TYR A 40 -11.02 -2.28 7.43
CA TYR A 40 -10.26 -3.37 6.85
C TYR A 40 -9.73 -4.28 7.95
N GLN A 41 -9.74 -5.58 7.68
CA GLN A 41 -9.12 -6.58 8.54
C GLN A 41 -8.45 -7.59 7.60
N PRO A 42 -7.12 -7.68 7.59
CA PRO A 42 -6.41 -8.63 6.76
C PRO A 42 -6.58 -10.07 7.29
N ASP A 43 -6.27 -11.05 6.44
CA ASP A 43 -6.20 -12.45 6.85
C ASP A 43 -4.98 -12.62 7.78
N PRO A 44 -5.15 -13.10 9.03
CA PRO A 44 -4.05 -13.29 9.97
C PRO A 44 -2.91 -14.16 9.44
N VAL A 45 -3.21 -15.18 8.63
CA VAL A 45 -2.20 -16.10 8.08
C VAL A 45 -1.35 -15.39 7.03
N MET A 46 -1.98 -14.55 6.21
CA MET A 46 -1.28 -13.72 5.22
C MET A 46 -0.35 -12.72 5.92
N VAL A 47 -0.82 -12.06 6.97
CA VAL A 47 0.00 -11.13 7.78
C VAL A 47 1.15 -11.85 8.47
N ASP A 48 0.93 -13.06 9.01
CA ASP A 48 1.99 -13.84 9.64
C ASP A 48 3.12 -14.22 8.68
N GLY A 49 2.76 -14.65 7.46
CA GLY A 49 3.74 -14.92 6.41
C GLY A 49 4.52 -13.66 6.05
N TYR A 50 3.80 -12.57 5.78
CA TYR A 50 4.43 -11.30 5.40
C TYR A 50 5.35 -10.73 6.48
N LEU A 51 4.91 -10.73 7.74
CA LEU A 51 5.72 -10.29 8.88
C LEU A 51 7.02 -11.08 9.02
N LYS A 52 6.96 -12.38 8.75
CA LYS A 52 8.15 -13.22 8.74
C LYS A 52 9.12 -12.77 7.65
N ASP A 53 8.63 -12.58 6.43
CA ASP A 53 9.45 -12.16 5.28
C ASP A 53 10.09 -10.78 5.53
N VAL A 54 9.30 -9.81 6.02
CA VAL A 54 9.79 -8.46 6.38
C VAL A 54 10.85 -8.55 7.47
N LYS A 55 10.63 -9.37 8.51
CA LYS A 55 11.59 -9.52 9.60
C LYS A 55 12.90 -10.15 9.13
N GLU A 56 12.84 -11.21 8.33
CA GLU A 56 14.02 -11.87 7.76
C GLU A 56 14.83 -10.91 6.88
N PHE A 57 14.15 -10.11 6.06
CA PHE A 57 14.80 -9.08 5.26
C PHE A 57 15.49 -8.03 6.13
N LYS A 58 14.80 -7.51 7.17
CA LYS A 58 15.37 -6.51 8.09
C LYS A 58 16.60 -7.00 8.82
N GLU A 59 16.63 -8.26 9.24
CA GLU A 59 17.79 -8.85 9.92
C GLU A 59 19.01 -8.93 8.98
N THR A 60 18.78 -9.14 7.68
CA THR A 60 19.84 -9.09 6.66
C THR A 60 20.27 -7.65 6.41
N PHE A 61 19.31 -6.77 6.09
CA PHE A 61 19.56 -5.36 5.82
C PHE A 61 20.28 -4.63 6.97
N ALA A 62 19.95 -4.94 8.23
CA ALA A 62 20.62 -4.33 9.38
C ALA A 62 22.12 -4.62 9.43
N LYS A 63 22.53 -5.83 9.04
CA LYS A 63 23.96 -6.21 8.98
C LYS A 63 24.66 -5.46 7.85
N ASP A 64 24.04 -5.43 6.68
CA ASP A 64 24.60 -4.74 5.52
C ASP A 64 24.72 -3.22 5.78
N LEU A 65 23.76 -2.65 6.52
CA LEU A 65 23.80 -1.25 6.96
C LEU A 65 24.96 -0.96 7.93
N GLU A 66 25.18 -1.84 8.92
CA GLU A 66 26.31 -1.75 9.84
C GLU A 66 27.67 -1.88 9.11
N GLU A 67 27.76 -2.80 8.14
CA GLU A 67 28.94 -3.00 7.29
C GLU A 67 29.21 -1.73 6.46
N MET A 68 28.18 -1.20 5.78
CA MET A 68 28.26 0.00 4.94
C MET A 68 28.76 1.25 5.70
N GLU A 69 28.36 1.45 6.96
CA GLU A 69 28.84 2.59 7.78
C GLU A 69 30.37 2.58 7.96
N SER A 70 30.99 1.40 7.87
CA SER A 70 32.43 1.21 8.06
C SER A 70 33.23 1.14 6.76
N GLU A 71 32.57 0.94 5.63
CA GLU A 71 33.21 0.68 4.32
C GLU A 71 33.19 1.91 3.38
N ARG A 72 34.17 1.95 2.46
CA ARG A 72 34.21 2.90 1.35
C ARG A 72 34.61 2.16 0.07
N PRO A 73 33.90 2.35 -1.06
CA PRO A 73 32.78 3.28 -1.30
C PRO A 73 31.47 2.87 -0.62
N VAL A 74 30.53 3.82 -0.49
CA VAL A 74 29.19 3.58 0.08
C VAL A 74 28.39 2.74 -0.93
N ASP A 75 27.80 1.63 -0.46
CA ASP A 75 26.84 0.86 -1.24
C ASP A 75 25.53 1.66 -1.35
N LEU A 76 25.25 2.15 -2.57
CA LEU A 76 24.04 2.91 -2.89
C LEU A 76 22.77 2.06 -2.74
N THR A 77 22.85 0.74 -2.90
CA THR A 77 21.73 -0.17 -2.76
C THR A 77 21.28 -0.24 -1.31
N VAL A 78 22.23 -0.45 -0.38
CA VAL A 78 21.96 -0.41 1.06
C VAL A 78 21.49 1.00 1.48
N GLU A 79 22.17 2.05 1.04
CA GLU A 79 21.78 3.44 1.35
C GLU A 79 20.34 3.73 0.91
N ARG A 80 19.92 3.31 -0.29
CA ARG A 80 18.58 3.60 -0.80
C ARG A 80 17.51 2.71 -0.18
N THR A 81 17.85 1.49 0.20
CA THR A 81 16.92 0.54 0.84
C THR A 81 16.31 1.07 2.13
N GLN A 82 17.04 1.90 2.89
CA GLN A 82 16.52 2.52 4.12
C GLN A 82 15.28 3.40 3.86
N TYR A 83 15.17 4.00 2.66
CA TYR A 83 14.05 4.83 2.25
C TYR A 83 12.91 4.02 1.63
N VAL A 84 13.21 2.84 1.11
CA VAL A 84 12.24 1.93 0.47
C VAL A 84 11.49 1.11 1.52
N LEU A 85 12.18 0.62 2.54
CA LEU A 85 11.64 -0.28 3.55
C LEU A 85 10.34 0.24 4.24
N PRO A 86 10.21 1.53 4.61
CA PRO A 86 9.00 2.04 5.26
C PRO A 86 7.70 1.81 4.48
N LEU A 87 7.76 1.74 3.14
CA LEU A 87 6.60 1.43 2.29
C LEU A 87 5.98 0.07 2.64
N PHE A 88 6.82 -0.89 3.03
CA PHE A 88 6.46 -2.27 3.31
C PHE A 88 6.10 -2.51 4.78
N GLU A 89 6.37 -1.54 5.65
CA GLU A 89 6.12 -1.61 7.10
C GLU A 89 4.84 -0.89 7.55
N GLN A 90 4.02 -0.44 6.59
CA GLN A 90 2.78 0.27 6.91
C GLN A 90 1.85 -0.59 7.79
N ASP A 91 1.24 0.02 8.80
CA ASP A 91 0.38 -0.66 9.79
C ASP A 91 -0.69 -1.54 9.15
N TRP A 92 -1.25 -1.14 8.01
CA TRP A 92 -2.30 -1.89 7.31
C TRP A 92 -1.82 -3.17 6.62
N LEU A 93 -0.51 -3.30 6.40
CA LEU A 93 0.14 -4.51 5.90
C LEU A 93 0.52 -5.45 7.05
N ILE A 94 1.07 -4.89 8.14
CA ILE A 94 1.70 -5.68 9.20
C ILE A 94 0.79 -5.96 10.41
N SER A 95 -0.34 -5.27 10.54
CA SER A 95 -1.27 -5.47 11.65
C SER A 95 -2.32 -6.53 11.35
N LYS A 96 -2.61 -7.39 12.33
CA LYS A 96 -3.76 -8.31 12.30
C LYS A 96 -5.06 -7.64 12.76
N ASP A 97 -4.94 -6.45 13.32
CA ASP A 97 -6.07 -5.74 13.89
C ASP A 97 -6.92 -5.08 12.81
N LYS A 98 -8.14 -4.76 13.20
CA LYS A 98 -9.07 -4.05 12.33
C LYS A 98 -8.68 -2.58 12.26
N LEU A 99 -8.38 -2.11 11.05
CA LEU A 99 -7.94 -0.74 10.78
C LEU A 99 -9.01 0.05 10.03
N LYS A 100 -9.15 1.33 10.37
CA LYS A 100 -10.06 2.25 9.68
C LYS A 100 -9.32 2.87 8.50
N MET A 101 -9.76 2.52 7.30
CA MET A 101 -9.22 3.02 6.04
C MET A 101 -10.19 4.02 5.41
N GLY A 102 -9.82 5.28 5.39
CA GLY A 102 -10.45 6.35 4.63
C GLY A 102 -9.86 6.51 3.23
N LYS A 103 -10.37 7.51 2.48
CA LYS A 103 -9.78 7.88 1.18
C LYS A 103 -8.40 8.53 1.34
N GLU A 104 -8.20 9.28 2.42
CA GLU A 104 -6.91 9.91 2.74
C GLU A 104 -5.79 8.86 2.91
N ASP A 105 -6.10 7.67 3.43
CA ASP A 105 -5.13 6.58 3.51
C ASP A 105 -4.73 6.06 2.11
N LEU A 106 -5.67 6.04 1.15
CA LEU A 106 -5.36 5.70 -0.25
C LEU A 106 -4.52 6.79 -0.92
N ASP A 107 -4.81 8.06 -0.62
CA ASP A 107 -4.02 9.19 -1.12
C ASP A 107 -2.58 9.14 -0.59
N TYR A 108 -2.43 8.82 0.71
CA TYR A 108 -1.13 8.59 1.34
C TYR A 108 -0.39 7.41 0.70
N MET A 109 -1.03 6.25 0.56
CA MET A 109 -0.43 5.09 -0.12
C MET A 109 0.04 5.42 -1.53
N LEU A 110 -0.77 6.14 -2.31
CA LEU A 110 -0.41 6.54 -3.67
C LEU A 110 0.83 7.44 -3.69
N SER A 111 0.93 8.36 -2.72
CA SER A 111 2.09 9.24 -2.57
C SER A 111 3.35 8.44 -2.24
N GLU A 112 3.26 7.51 -1.30
CA GLU A 112 4.40 6.66 -0.89
C GLU A 112 4.86 5.77 -2.04
N VAL A 113 3.94 5.09 -2.73
CA VAL A 113 4.27 4.23 -3.89
C VAL A 113 5.00 5.03 -4.97
N LYS A 114 4.53 6.24 -5.28
CA LYS A 114 5.18 7.14 -6.25
C LYS A 114 6.59 7.53 -5.81
N SER A 115 6.73 7.92 -4.54
CA SER A 115 8.03 8.30 -3.97
C SER A 115 9.05 7.17 -4.05
N ILE A 116 8.62 5.94 -3.72
CA ILE A 116 9.48 4.76 -3.80
C ILE A 116 9.80 4.42 -5.25
N ARG A 117 8.83 4.51 -6.17
CA ARG A 117 9.09 4.29 -7.60
C ARG A 117 10.16 5.26 -8.11
N ASP A 118 10.06 6.55 -7.76
CA ASP A 118 11.03 7.55 -8.17
C ASP A 118 12.41 7.28 -7.54
N THR A 119 12.44 6.76 -6.30
CA THR A 119 13.67 6.29 -5.65
C THR A 119 14.30 5.12 -6.43
N LEU A 120 13.53 4.09 -6.77
CA LEU A 120 14.01 2.93 -7.53
C LEU A 120 14.47 3.33 -8.95
N LEU A 121 13.78 4.25 -9.60
CA LEU A 121 14.21 4.80 -10.90
C LEU A 121 15.57 5.50 -10.78
N SER A 122 15.81 6.27 -9.71
CA SER A 122 17.11 6.90 -9.48
C SER A 122 18.22 5.87 -9.28
N MET A 123 17.91 4.71 -8.69
CA MET A 123 18.86 3.60 -8.56
C MET A 123 19.23 3.03 -9.93
N VAL A 124 18.26 2.87 -10.86
CA VAL A 124 18.55 2.43 -12.24
C VAL A 124 19.54 3.34 -12.95
N GLU A 125 19.46 4.66 -12.71
CA GLU A 125 20.33 5.66 -13.34
C GLU A 125 21.73 5.74 -12.71
N GLN A 126 21.82 5.56 -11.39
CA GLN A 126 23.04 5.84 -10.61
C GLN A 126 23.83 4.58 -10.24
N GLY A 127 23.16 3.43 -10.13
CA GLY A 127 23.78 2.17 -9.73
C GLY A 127 24.48 1.47 -10.89
N ASP A 128 25.66 0.92 -10.62
CA ASP A 128 26.40 0.09 -11.57
C ASP A 128 25.89 -1.36 -11.55
N TYR A 129 24.61 -1.52 -11.87
CA TYR A 129 23.95 -2.81 -11.82
C TYR A 129 24.23 -3.67 -13.05
N SER A 130 24.51 -4.95 -12.81
CA SER A 130 24.54 -6.01 -13.81
C SER A 130 23.19 -6.09 -14.55
N LYS A 131 23.19 -6.73 -15.72
CA LYS A 131 21.96 -6.89 -16.51
C LYS A 131 20.88 -7.65 -15.73
N GLU A 132 21.30 -8.60 -14.89
CA GLU A 132 20.40 -9.41 -14.06
C GLU A 132 19.82 -8.58 -12.91
N GLN A 133 20.66 -7.92 -12.12
CA GLN A 133 20.24 -7.00 -11.05
C GLN A 133 19.26 -5.94 -11.57
N ARG A 134 19.60 -5.30 -12.70
CA ARG A 134 18.74 -4.30 -13.33
C ARG A 134 17.40 -4.88 -13.79
N GLY A 135 17.38 -6.14 -14.23
CA GLY A 135 16.16 -6.85 -14.58
C GLY A 135 15.20 -6.95 -13.39
N TYR A 136 15.70 -7.36 -12.23
CA TYR A 136 14.89 -7.44 -11.00
C TYR A 136 14.43 -6.06 -10.50
N LEU A 137 15.30 -5.04 -10.57
CA LEU A 137 14.93 -3.68 -10.20
C LEU A 137 13.80 -3.15 -11.09
N VAL A 138 13.87 -3.36 -12.40
CA VAL A 138 12.82 -2.98 -13.34
C VAL A 138 11.50 -3.70 -13.05
N LEU A 139 11.53 -4.99 -12.73
CA LEU A 139 10.31 -5.73 -12.33
C LEU A 139 9.65 -5.13 -11.09
N SER A 140 10.45 -4.72 -10.09
CA SER A 140 9.93 -4.05 -8.90
C SER A 140 9.30 -2.69 -9.25
N ILE A 141 9.92 -1.90 -10.13
CA ILE A 141 9.38 -0.62 -10.62
C ILE A 141 8.06 -0.81 -11.38
N GLU A 142 7.98 -1.79 -12.29
CA GLU A 142 6.76 -2.11 -13.02
C GLU A 142 5.63 -2.54 -12.09
N SER A 143 5.97 -3.28 -11.03
CA SER A 143 5.01 -3.66 -10.00
C SER A 143 4.52 -2.46 -9.18
N LEU A 144 5.37 -1.45 -8.90
CA LEU A 144 4.93 -0.19 -8.27
C LEU A 144 4.01 0.60 -9.18
N LEU A 145 4.30 0.68 -10.49
CA LEU A 145 3.42 1.33 -11.46
C LEU A 145 2.03 0.67 -11.49
N SER A 146 1.96 -0.65 -11.48
CA SER A 146 0.69 -1.39 -11.42
C SER A 146 -0.06 -1.15 -10.09
N LEU A 147 0.67 -0.99 -8.98
CA LEU A 147 0.11 -0.60 -7.69
C LEU A 147 -0.49 0.81 -7.75
N GLU A 148 0.18 1.78 -8.37
CA GLU A 148 -0.35 3.14 -8.55
C GLU A 148 -1.67 3.12 -9.33
N GLU A 149 -1.70 2.42 -10.46
CA GLU A 149 -2.92 2.26 -11.26
C GLU A 149 -4.05 1.65 -10.43
N SER A 150 -3.75 0.58 -9.67
CA SER A 150 -4.71 -0.08 -8.80
C SER A 150 -5.26 0.85 -7.71
N ILE A 151 -4.42 1.71 -7.12
CA ILE A 151 -4.84 2.67 -6.09
C ILE A 151 -5.68 3.80 -6.71
N VAL A 152 -5.31 4.31 -7.89
CA VAL A 152 -6.07 5.34 -8.62
C VAL A 152 -7.46 4.81 -9.00
N ASP A 153 -7.52 3.59 -9.53
CA ASP A 153 -8.78 2.92 -9.85
C ASP A 153 -9.64 2.72 -8.60
N PHE A 154 -9.01 2.35 -7.47
CA PHE A 154 -9.70 2.25 -6.19
C PHE A 154 -10.30 3.62 -5.78
N GLN A 155 -9.52 4.69 -5.78
CA GLN A 155 -9.98 6.05 -5.40
C GLN A 155 -11.18 6.52 -6.24
N SER A 156 -11.19 6.18 -7.53
CA SER A 156 -12.24 6.56 -8.48
C SER A 156 -13.60 5.87 -8.19
N SER A 157 -13.61 4.76 -7.46
CA SER A 157 -14.81 3.97 -7.15
C SER A 157 -15.71 4.64 -6.10
N SER A 158 -16.52 5.60 -6.53
CA SER A 158 -17.40 6.42 -5.67
C SER A 158 -18.54 5.64 -4.96
N PHE A 159 -18.88 4.45 -5.44
CA PHE A 159 -19.95 3.60 -4.90
C PHE A 159 -19.49 2.16 -4.62
N GLY A 160 -18.24 2.00 -4.19
CA GLY A 160 -17.72 0.71 -3.73
C GLY A 160 -18.57 0.17 -2.56
N SER A 161 -19.22 -0.98 -2.76
CA SER A 161 -19.88 -1.70 -1.67
C SER A 161 -18.82 -2.20 -0.68
N ARG A 162 -19.20 -2.51 0.57
CA ARG A 162 -18.27 -3.15 1.53
C ARG A 162 -17.56 -4.40 0.97
N LYS A 163 -18.26 -5.20 0.16
CA LYS A 163 -17.69 -6.38 -0.50
C LYS A 163 -16.61 -5.97 -1.51
N THR A 164 -16.88 -4.93 -2.30
CA THR A 164 -15.93 -4.35 -3.25
C THR A 164 -14.69 -3.81 -2.54
N LEU A 165 -14.88 -3.03 -1.48
CA LEU A 165 -13.78 -2.48 -0.68
C LEU A 165 -12.91 -3.58 -0.08
N ARG A 166 -13.53 -4.64 0.46
CA ARG A 166 -12.80 -5.81 0.98
C ARG A 166 -11.90 -6.43 -0.08
N ILE A 167 -12.42 -6.62 -1.29
CA ILE A 167 -11.67 -7.23 -2.40
C ILE A 167 -10.54 -6.29 -2.83
N GLN A 168 -10.82 -4.99 -3.00
CA GLN A 168 -9.80 -4.02 -3.41
C GLN A 168 -8.66 -3.90 -2.39
N PHE A 169 -8.96 -3.80 -1.09
CA PHE A 169 -7.92 -3.79 -0.05
C PHE A 169 -7.15 -5.10 0.02
N HIS A 170 -7.80 -6.26 -0.16
CA HIS A 170 -7.11 -7.54 -0.22
C HIS A 170 -6.16 -7.62 -1.42
N ASN A 171 -6.61 -7.19 -2.60
CA ASN A 171 -5.80 -7.14 -3.80
C ASN A 171 -4.61 -6.18 -3.64
N LEU A 172 -4.81 -5.02 -3.02
CA LEU A 172 -3.72 -4.10 -2.69
C LEU A 172 -2.72 -4.79 -1.76
N HIS A 173 -3.16 -5.43 -0.68
CA HIS A 173 -2.27 -6.12 0.24
C HIS A 173 -1.38 -7.14 -0.49
N VAL A 174 -2.00 -8.00 -1.31
CA VAL A 174 -1.26 -8.99 -2.12
C VAL A 174 -0.30 -8.33 -3.10
N ALA A 175 -0.69 -7.23 -3.74
CA ALA A 175 0.18 -6.50 -4.66
C ALA A 175 1.39 -5.87 -3.95
N PHE A 176 1.22 -5.32 -2.75
CA PHE A 176 2.33 -4.84 -1.91
C PHE A 176 3.28 -5.98 -1.51
N MET A 177 2.74 -7.14 -1.10
CA MET A 177 3.55 -8.32 -0.77
C MET A 177 4.38 -8.81 -1.97
N ASN A 178 3.76 -8.87 -3.15
CA ASN A 178 4.45 -9.27 -4.38
C ASN A 178 5.54 -8.26 -4.76
N ASN A 179 5.27 -6.97 -4.61
CA ASN A 179 6.26 -5.92 -4.86
C ASN A 179 7.45 -6.03 -3.90
N PHE A 180 7.18 -6.28 -2.62
CA PHE A 180 8.21 -6.52 -1.63
C PHE A 180 9.11 -7.69 -2.04
N MET A 181 8.53 -8.84 -2.41
CA MET A 181 9.28 -10.01 -2.88
C MET A 181 10.18 -9.70 -4.10
N MET A 182 9.70 -8.89 -5.05
CA MET A 182 10.51 -8.47 -6.20
C MET A 182 11.67 -7.58 -5.77
N PHE A 183 11.41 -6.63 -4.85
CA PHE A 183 12.43 -5.75 -4.30
C PHE A 183 13.48 -6.52 -3.49
N THR A 184 13.07 -7.45 -2.63
CA THR A 184 14.01 -8.28 -1.85
C THR A 184 14.87 -9.15 -2.76
N THR A 185 14.30 -9.72 -3.83
CA THR A 185 15.07 -10.48 -4.82
C THR A 185 16.13 -9.61 -5.49
N PHE A 186 15.77 -8.38 -5.91
CA PHE A 186 16.74 -7.41 -6.44
C PHE A 186 17.85 -7.12 -5.43
N TYR A 187 17.48 -6.85 -4.18
CA TYR A 187 18.42 -6.54 -3.12
C TYR A 187 19.40 -7.69 -2.87
N GLU A 188 18.90 -8.91 -2.70
CA GLU A 188 19.71 -10.10 -2.44
C GLU A 188 20.70 -10.40 -3.57
N VAL A 189 20.26 -10.30 -4.83
CA VAL A 189 21.14 -10.49 -5.99
C VAL A 189 22.22 -9.39 -6.05
N SER A 190 21.87 -8.16 -5.63
CA SER A 190 22.83 -7.05 -5.58
C SER A 190 23.92 -7.30 -4.53
N GLN A 191 23.52 -7.68 -3.30
CA GLN A 191 24.46 -7.95 -2.21
C GLN A 191 25.34 -9.18 -2.45
N ASN A 192 24.81 -10.23 -3.09
CA ASN A 192 25.56 -11.45 -3.34
C ASN A 192 26.64 -11.27 -4.41
N GLU A 193 26.40 -10.45 -5.44
CA GLU A 193 27.41 -10.15 -6.46
C GLU A 193 28.53 -9.27 -5.89
N GLU A 194 28.21 -8.25 -5.08
CA GLU A 194 29.23 -7.42 -4.43
C GLU A 194 30.14 -8.21 -3.49
N ARG A 195 29.59 -9.16 -2.72
CA ARG A 195 30.38 -10.04 -1.85
C ARG A 195 31.27 -11.03 -2.61
N ALA A 196 31.02 -11.27 -3.89
CA ALA A 196 31.78 -12.18 -4.72
C ALA A 196 32.89 -11.49 -5.54
N SER A 197 32.86 -10.15 -5.66
CA SER A 197 33.85 -9.32 -6.37
C SER A 197 35.02 -8.88 -5.50
#